data_AF-A0A836JVR0-F1
#
_entry.id   AF-A0A836JVR0-F1
#
_cell.length_a   1.000
_cell.length_b   1.000
_cell.length_c   1.000
_cell.angle_alpha   90.00
_cell.angle_beta   90.00
_cell.angle_gamma   90.00
#
_symmetry.space_group_name_H-M   'P 1'
#
loop_
_entity.id
_entity.type
_entity.pdbx_description
1 polymer ?
#
loop_
_entity_poly.entity_id
_entity_poly.type
_entity_poly.pdbx_seq_one_letter_code
_entity_poly.pdbx_strand_id
1 'polypeptide(L)' 'MIQKQGHWVPYELKPRDVERRFGTCELLLQRQRRKDFLHRIVTGDEKWIHYDNPKHRKS' A
#
# COMPACT_ATOMS: atom_id res chain seq x y z
N MET A 1 14.25 -1.00 -9.47
CA MET A 1 13.42 -0.27 -8.48
C MET A 1 12.44 0.59 -9.25
N ILE A 2 11.20 0.68 -8.79
CA ILE A 2 10.15 1.52 -9.35
C ILE A 2 9.51 2.34 -8.25
N GLN A 3 9.15 3.58 -8.55
CA GLN A 3 8.46 4.43 -7.61
C GLN A 3 6.97 4.09 -7.60
N LYS A 4 6.42 3.72 -6.44
CA LYS A 4 5.00 3.42 -6.22
C LYS A 4 4.55 4.10 -4.95
N GLN A 5 3.49 4.93 -5.04
CA GLN A 5 2.88 5.62 -3.89
C GLN A 5 3.92 6.32 -2.99
N GLY A 6 4.86 7.08 -3.57
CA GLY A 6 5.89 7.78 -2.80
C GLY A 6 7.08 6.93 -2.33
N HIS A 7 7.02 5.61 -2.50
CA HIS A 7 8.04 4.67 -2.04
C HIS A 7 8.80 4.02 -3.20
N TRP A 8 10.06 3.67 -2.95
CA TRP A 8 10.87 2.87 -3.86
C TRP A 8 10.65 1.38 -3.60
N VAL A 9 10.08 0.67 -4.58
CA VAL A 9 9.78 -0.77 -4.48
C VAL A 9 10.56 -1.52 -5.57
N PRO A 10 11.00 -2.77 -5.33
CA PRO A 10 11.54 -3.60 -6.40
C PRO A 10 10.59 -3.73 -7.59
N TYR A 11 11.15 -3.87 -8.81
CA TYR A 11 10.33 -4.08 -10.01
C TYR A 11 9.62 -5.43 -9.94
N GLU A 12 10.39 -6.48 -9.61
CA GLU A 12 9.92 -7.81 -9.30
C GLU A 12 10.10 -8.11 -7.80
N LEU A 13 9.12 -8.77 -7.22
CA LEU A 13 9.20 -9.26 -5.84
C LEU A 13 9.95 -10.58 -5.81
N LYS A 14 10.73 -10.80 -4.76
CA LYS A 14 11.34 -12.12 -4.51
C LYS A 14 10.23 -13.13 -4.18
N PRO A 15 10.38 -14.42 -4.51
CA PRO A 15 9.37 -15.45 -4.19
C PRO A 15 8.92 -15.43 -2.72
N ARG A 16 9.88 -15.25 -1.79
CA ARG A 16 9.60 -15.09 -0.35
C ARG A 16 8.70 -13.90 -0.02
N ASP A 17 8.90 -12.76 -0.69
CA ASP A 17 8.09 -11.57 -0.47
C ASP A 17 6.67 -11.74 -1.02
N VAL A 18 6.53 -12.46 -2.13
CA VAL A 18 5.22 -12.84 -2.70
C VAL A 18 4.47 -13.73 -1.72
N GLU A 19 5.10 -14.79 -1.23
CA GLU A 19 4.50 -15.74 -0.27
C GLU A 19 4.09 -15.05 1.02
N ARG A 20 4.96 -14.20 1.58
CA ARG A 20 4.66 -13.42 2.78
C ARG A 20 3.44 -12.51 2.60
N ARG A 21 3.36 -11.81 1.45
CA ARG A 21 2.21 -10.94 1.13
C ARG A 21 0.95 -11.75 0.97
N PHE A 22 1.02 -12.87 0.25
CA PHE A 22 -0.11 -13.77 0.04
C PHE A 22 -0.67 -14.29 1.37
N GLY A 23 0.17 -14.88 2.23
CA GLY A 23 -0.26 -15.41 3.52
C GLY A 23 -0.84 -14.34 4.46
N THR A 24 -0.25 -13.13 4.45
CA THR A 24 -0.80 -12.00 5.24
C THR A 24 -2.18 -11.59 4.74
N CYS A 25 -2.37 -11.47 3.41
CA CYS A 25 -3.66 -11.13 2.82
C CYS A 25 -4.72 -12.19 3.13
N GLU A 26 -4.38 -13.48 3.00
CA GLU A 26 -5.30 -14.58 3.32
C GLU A 26 -5.74 -14.53 4.79
N LEU A 27 -4.78 -14.38 5.72
CA LEU A 27 -5.07 -14.29 7.15
C LEU A 27 -6.00 -13.11 7.48
N LEU A 28 -5.72 -11.92 6.93
CA LEU A 28 -6.53 -10.73 7.16
C LEU A 28 -7.93 -10.87 6.56
N LEU A 29 -8.05 -11.51 5.39
CA LEU A 29 -9.34 -11.79 4.76
C LEU A 29 -10.17 -12.76 5.60
N GLN A 30 -9.56 -13.82 6.13
CA GLN A 30 -10.25 -14.76 7.02
C GLN A 30 -10.69 -14.08 8.32
N ARG A 31 -9.84 -13.22 8.89
CA ARG A 31 -10.20 -12.41 10.08
C ARG A 31 -11.40 -11.52 9.79
N GLN A 32 -11.40 -10.83 8.64
CA GLN A 32 -12.48 -9.93 8.23
C GLN A 32 -13.81 -10.67 8.04
N ARG A 33 -13.78 -11.86 7.44
CA ARG A 33 -14.96 -12.71 7.26
C ARG A 33 -15.52 -13.24 8.57
N ARG A 34 -14.66 -13.55 9.55
CA ARG A 34 -15.08 -14.02 10.88
C ARG A 34 -15.70 -12.90 11.71
N LYS A 35 -15.11 -11.70 11.65
CA LYS A 35 -15.61 -10.51 12.34
C LYS A 35 -15.12 -9.28 11.61
N ASP A 36 -16.05 -8.46 11.13
CA ASP A 36 -15.73 -7.20 10.49
C ASP A 36 -14.90 -6.32 11.45
N PHE A 37 -13.73 -5.91 10.98
CA PHE A 37 -12.82 -5.03 11.71
C PHE A 37 -12.39 -3.80 10.90
N LEU A 38 -12.81 -3.69 9.63
CA LEU A 38 -12.41 -2.57 8.77
C LEU A 38 -12.85 -1.22 9.35
N HIS A 39 -14.04 -1.17 9.97
CA HIS A 39 -14.55 0.04 10.63
C HIS A 39 -13.69 0.55 11.80
N ARG A 40 -12.70 -0.24 12.27
CA ARG A 40 -11.79 0.12 13.36
C ARG A 40 -10.39 0.50 12.87
N ILE A 41 -10.12 0.39 11.58
CA ILE A 41 -8.78 0.65 11.04
C ILE A 41 -8.55 2.16 10.99
N VAL A 42 -7.52 2.61 11.70
CA VAL A 42 -6.92 3.92 11.50
C VAL A 42 -5.61 3.69 10.76
N THR A 43 -5.45 4.34 9.59
CA THR A 43 -4.25 4.24 8.76
C THR A 43 -3.69 5.64 8.48
N GLY A 44 -2.37 5.72 8.30
CA GLY A 44 -1.68 6.95 7.92
C GLY A 44 -0.42 6.59 7.13
N ASP A 45 -0.04 7.46 6.20
CA ASP A 45 1.19 7.32 5.43
C ASP A 45 1.71 8.70 5.01
N GLU A 46 3.00 8.81 4.75
CA GLU A 46 3.66 10.05 4.35
C GLU A 46 3.74 10.15 2.82
N LYS A 47 3.57 11.37 2.31
CA LYS A 47 3.76 11.64 0.88
C LYS A 47 4.47 12.97 0.69
N TRP A 48 5.54 12.95 -0.10
CA TRP A 48 6.23 14.15 -0.52
C TRP A 48 5.33 15.01 -1.43
N ILE A 49 5.18 16.29 -1.06
CA ILE A 49 4.48 17.30 -1.85
C ILE A 49 5.54 18.25 -2.41
N HIS A 50 5.71 18.24 -3.73
CA HIS A 50 6.64 19.14 -4.40
C HIS A 50 6.05 20.56 -4.50
N TYR A 51 6.90 21.56 -4.33
CA TYR A 51 6.53 22.97 -4.47
C TYR A 51 6.01 23.27 -5.88
N ASP A 52 6.78 22.89 -6.90
CA ASP A 52 6.35 22.93 -8.30
C ASP A 52 5.72 21.59 -8.69
N ASN A 53 4.40 21.56 -8.71
CA ASN A 53 3.62 20.42 -9.19
C ASN A 53 2.87 20.80 -10.49
N PRO A 54 3.53 20.77 -11.65
CA PRO A 54 2.95 21.24 -12.91
C PRO A 54 1.72 20.41 -13.35
N LYS A 55 1.54 19.21 -12.79
CA LYS A 55 0.35 18.36 -13.00
C LYS A 55 -0.91 18.85 -12.27
N HIS A 56 -0.77 19.86 -11.41
CA HIS A 56 -1.86 20.52 -10.68
C HIS A 56 -2.05 21.97 -11.14
N ARG A 57 -1.78 22.27 -12.42
CA ARG A 57 -2.30 23.51 -13.02
C ARG A 57 -3.83 23.47 -12.95
N LYS A 58 -4.40 24.29 -12.07
CA LYS A 58 -5.84 24.60 -12.11
C LYS A 58 -6.08 25.24 -13.48
N SER A 59 -6.93 24.62 -14.30
CA SER A 59 -7.67 25.40 -15.31
C SER A 59 -8.51 26.46 -14.60
#